data_AF-A0A5A7RF00-F1
#
_entry.id   AF-A0A5A7RF00-F1
#
_cell.length_a   1.000
_cell.length_b   1.000
_cell.length_c   1.000
_cell.angle_alpha   90.00
_cell.angle_beta   90.00
_cell.angle_gamma   90.00
#
_symmetry.space_group_name_H-M   'P 1'
#
loop_
_entity.id
_entity.type
_entity.pdbx_description
1 polymer ?
#
loop_
_entity_poly.entity_id
_entity_poly.type
_entity_poly.pdbx_seq_one_letter_code
_entity_poly.pdbx_strand_id
1 'polypeptide(L)'
;MTVQSTMQRGIRFEVKDGKPIKVWEDPWVPTLPNFRLKTPLGGCRNLMKVSELMDNTGRGWNHDLLQTLFNSQEVGEIRKIKNLDPLSRDIVCWNWDAKGEFSVASVV
;
A
#
# COMPACT_ATOMS: atom_id res chain seq x y z
N MET A 1 22.40 -5.80 -19.76
CA MET A 1 22.03 -5.30 -18.43
C MET A 1 20.55 -4.95 -18.48
N THR A 2 19.68 -5.85 -18.01
CA THR A 2 18.23 -5.70 -18.16
C THR A 2 17.71 -4.85 -17.01
N VAL A 3 17.50 -3.55 -17.26
CA VAL A 3 16.73 -2.72 -16.33
C VAL A 3 15.29 -3.22 -16.37
N GLN A 4 14.89 -4.04 -15.40
CA GLN A 4 13.48 -4.32 -15.17
C GLN A 4 12.87 -3.08 -14.52
N SER A 5 12.67 -2.05 -15.33
CA SER A 5 11.86 -0.88 -14.99
C SER A 5 10.39 -1.30 -15.07
N THR A 6 9.95 -2.14 -14.13
CA THR A 6 8.55 -2.53 -13.99
C THR A 6 7.81 -1.32 -13.41
N MET A 7 7.53 -0.35 -14.30
CA MET A 7 6.70 0.83 -14.06
C MET A 7 5.30 0.39 -13.63
N GLN A 8 5.05 0.32 -12.33
CA GLN A 8 3.71 0.09 -11.79
C GLN A 8 2.94 1.40 -11.84
N ARG A 9 2.32 1.66 -12.99
CA ARG A 9 1.30 2.69 -13.18
C ARG A 9 0.15 2.40 -12.21
N GLY A 10 -0.11 3.29 -11.25
CA GLY A 10 -1.17 3.03 -10.28
C GLY A 10 -1.28 4.08 -9.18
N ILE A 11 -2.47 4.10 -8.57
CA ILE A 11 -2.71 4.72 -7.27
C ILE A 11 -2.04 3.83 -6.23
N ARG A 12 -1.39 4.42 -5.22
CA ARG A 12 -1.00 3.73 -3.99
C ARG A 12 -1.49 4.52 -2.79
N PHE A 13 -1.82 3.85 -1.71
CA PHE A 13 -2.17 4.47 -0.44
C PHE A 13 -0.96 4.46 0.48
N GLU A 14 -0.61 5.63 1.02
CA GLU A 14 0.26 5.73 2.18
C GLU A 14 -0.60 5.63 3.43
N VAL A 15 -0.39 4.54 4.18
CA VAL A 15 -1.14 4.22 5.39
C VAL A 15 -0.72 5.15 6.53
N LYS A 16 -1.72 5.76 7.18
CA LYS A 16 -1.61 6.46 8.46
C LYS A 16 -2.47 5.76 9.50
N ASP A 17 -3.77 6.02 9.46
CA ASP A 17 -4.77 5.44 10.35
C ASP A 17 -5.47 4.22 9.73
N GLY A 18 -5.40 4.03 8.40
CA GLY A 18 -5.78 2.80 7.72
C GLY A 18 -7.28 2.46 7.73
N LYS A 19 -8.15 3.33 8.23
CA LYS A 19 -9.61 3.15 8.27
C LYS A 19 -10.28 3.03 6.88
N PRO A 20 -9.98 3.88 5.88
CA PRO A 20 -10.60 3.79 4.56
C PRO A 20 -10.03 2.65 3.72
N ILE A 21 -8.78 2.25 3.93
CA ILE A 21 -8.03 1.33 3.07
C ILE A 21 -8.46 -0.11 3.33
N LYS A 22 -8.87 -0.84 2.29
CA LYS A 22 -9.13 -2.27 2.34
C LYS A 22 -7.85 -3.06 2.14
N VAL A 23 -7.62 -4.05 2.99
CA VAL A 23 -6.35 -4.80 3.04
C VAL A 23 -5.99 -5.46 1.70
N TRP A 24 -6.95 -6.09 1.02
CA TRP A 24 -6.69 -6.88 -0.19
C TRP A 24 -7.07 -6.19 -1.50
N GLU A 25 -8.02 -5.27 -1.47
CA GLU A 25 -8.48 -4.57 -2.69
C GLU A 25 -7.60 -3.36 -3.02
N ASP A 26 -7.17 -2.62 -1.99
CA ASP A 26 -6.44 -1.38 -2.18
C ASP A 26 -4.91 -1.61 -2.25
N PRO A 27 -4.20 -0.86 -3.11
CA PRO A 27 -2.74 -0.91 -3.23
C PRO A 27 -2.06 -0.07 -2.14
N TRP A 28 -1.64 -0.67 -1.01
CA TRP A 28 -1.07 0.07 0.13
C TRP A 28 0.30 -0.42 0.62
N VAL A 29 0.83 -1.53 0.10
CA VAL A 29 2.12 -2.08 0.53
C VAL A 29 3.22 -1.72 -0.49
N PRO A 30 4.09 -0.74 -0.22
CA PRO A 30 4.95 -0.10 -1.23
C PRO A 30 5.98 -1.03 -1.88
N THR A 31 6.37 -2.10 -1.19
CA THR A 31 7.45 -3.00 -1.59
C THR A 31 6.96 -4.26 -2.31
N LEU A 32 5.64 -4.50 -2.33
CA LEU A 32 5.05 -5.64 -3.03
C LEU A 32 4.76 -5.30 -4.50
N PRO A 33 4.75 -6.31 -5.38
CA PRO A 33 4.32 -6.12 -6.76
C PRO A 33 2.85 -5.66 -6.82
N ASN A 34 2.58 -4.62 -7.62
CA ASN A 34 1.32 -3.88 -7.73
C ASN A 34 0.85 -3.21 -6.42
N PHE A 35 1.75 -3.09 -5.44
CA PHE A 35 1.47 -2.61 -4.09
C PHE A 35 0.40 -3.40 -3.32
N ARG A 36 0.15 -4.65 -3.74
CA ARG A 36 -0.93 -5.50 -3.22
C ARG A 36 -0.40 -6.80 -2.64
N LEU A 37 -1.14 -7.32 -1.68
CA LEU A 37 -0.93 -8.64 -1.09
C LEU A 37 -1.35 -9.72 -2.10
N LYS A 38 -0.60 -10.81 -2.13
CA LYS A 38 -0.85 -11.99 -2.96
C LYS A 38 -1.57 -13.10 -2.21
N THR A 39 -1.55 -13.08 -0.88
CA THR A 39 -2.21 -14.14 -0.09
C THR A 39 -3.70 -14.19 -0.45
N PRO A 40 -4.18 -15.33 -1.01
CA PRO A 40 -5.56 -15.47 -1.43
C PRO A 40 -6.48 -15.45 -0.22
N LEU A 41 -7.58 -14.73 -0.35
CA LEU A 41 -8.52 -14.51 0.75
C LEU A 41 -9.71 -15.45 0.66
N GLY A 42 -10.09 -16.05 1.79
CA GLY A 42 -11.35 -16.79 1.93
C GLY A 42 -12.49 -15.88 2.42
N GLY A 43 -13.58 -15.80 1.65
CA GLY A 43 -14.89 -15.30 2.11
C GLY A 43 -14.94 -13.87 2.68
N CYS A 44 -15.66 -13.70 3.80
CA CYS A 44 -16.03 -12.41 4.44
C CYS A 44 -14.85 -11.51 4.86
N ARG A 45 -13.60 -11.98 4.81
CA ARG A 45 -12.43 -11.17 5.16
C ARG A 45 -12.14 -10.05 4.15
N ASN A 46 -12.79 -10.04 2.98
CA ASN A 46 -12.56 -9.01 1.95
C ASN A 46 -12.92 -7.58 2.40
N LEU A 47 -13.70 -7.46 3.47
CA LEU A 47 -14.10 -6.16 4.02
C LEU A 47 -13.14 -5.60 5.08
N MET A 48 -12.09 -6.36 5.45
CA MET A 48 -11.16 -5.95 6.50
C MET A 48 -10.40 -4.68 6.12
N LYS A 49 -10.27 -3.78 7.08
CA LYS A 49 -9.53 -2.53 6.91
C LYS A 49 -8.10 -2.66 7.42
N VAL A 50 -7.19 -1.85 6.87
CA VAL A 50 -5.79 -1.83 7.31
C VAL A 50 -5.68 -1.42 8.77
N SER A 51 -6.57 -0.54 9.25
CA SER A 51 -6.69 -0.19 10.67
C SER A 51 -6.88 -1.40 11.59
N GLU A 52 -7.57 -2.46 11.14
CA GLU A 52 -7.79 -3.67 11.95
C GLU A 52 -6.54 -4.54 12.07
N LEU A 53 -5.52 -4.32 11.23
CA LEU A 53 -4.22 -4.96 11.34
C LEU A 53 -3.29 -4.24 12.33
N MET A 54 -3.65 -3.03 12.77
CA MET A 54 -2.85 -2.23 13.67
C MET A 54 -3.00 -2.69 15.12
N ASP A 55 -2.05 -2.30 15.96
CA ASP A 55 -2.16 -2.50 17.40
C ASP A 55 -3.17 -1.51 18.02
N ASN A 56 -3.49 -1.67 19.31
CA ASN A 56 -4.47 -0.81 19.98
C ASN A 56 -4.06 0.67 20.04
N THR A 57 -2.78 0.99 19.84
CA THR A 57 -2.30 2.38 19.76
C THR A 57 -2.40 2.99 18.37
N GLY A 58 -2.61 2.19 17.31
CA GLY A 58 -2.63 2.64 15.92
C GLY A 58 -1.29 3.15 15.40
N ARG A 59 -0.20 2.94 16.16
CA ARG A 59 1.16 3.39 15.81
C ARG A 59 2.08 2.24 15.43
N GLY A 60 1.59 1.01 15.56
CA GLY A 60 2.28 -0.21 15.20
C GLY A 60 1.32 -1.21 14.58
N TRP A 61 1.88 -2.38 14.29
CA TRP A 61 1.13 -3.50 13.72
C TRP A 61 0.90 -4.58 14.76
N ASN A 62 -0.25 -5.23 14.71
CA ASN A 62 -0.53 -6.42 15.52
C ASN A 62 0.18 -7.64 14.92
N HIS A 63 1.35 -7.98 15.47
CA HIS A 63 2.21 -9.04 14.95
C HIS A 63 1.55 -10.42 14.89
N ASP A 64 0.79 -10.79 15.92
CA ASP A 64 0.11 -12.09 16.01
C ASP A 64 -0.95 -12.22 14.91
N LEU A 65 -1.73 -11.16 14.72
CA LEU A 65 -2.74 -11.09 13.68
C LEU A 65 -2.11 -11.14 12.28
N LEU A 66 -1.03 -10.38 12.05
CA LEU A 66 -0.31 -10.40 10.77
C LEU A 66 0.22 -11.80 10.44
N GLN A 67 0.82 -12.50 11.40
CA GLN A 67 1.34 -13.86 11.19
C GLN A 67 0.23 -14.89 10.92
N THR A 68 -0.97 -14.64 11.45
CA THR A 68 -2.13 -15.52 11.22
C THR A 68 -2.77 -15.31 9.85
N LEU A 69 -2.71 -14.07 9.32
CA LEU A 69 -3.40 -13.69 8.10
C LEU A 69 -2.53 -13.74 6.83
N PHE A 70 -1.22 -13.49 6.97
CA PHE A 70 -0.32 -13.34 5.83
C PHE A 70 0.88 -14.28 5.93
N ASN A 71 1.52 -14.52 4.79
CA ASN A 71 2.78 -15.26 4.76
C ASN A 71 3.94 -14.41 5.32
N SER A 72 5.02 -15.06 5.75
CA SER A 72 6.15 -14.38 6.39
C SER A 72 6.81 -13.29 5.53
N GLN A 73 6.78 -13.43 4.20
CA GLN A 73 7.30 -12.41 3.29
C GLN A 73 6.44 -11.14 3.36
N GLU A 74 5.13 -11.27 3.21
CA GLU A 74 4.19 -10.14 3.29
C GLU A 74 4.19 -9.48 4.68
N VAL A 75 4.24 -10.26 5.76
CA VAL A 75 4.38 -9.72 7.11
C VAL A 75 5.65 -8.86 7.23
N GLY A 76 6.76 -9.33 6.64
CA GLY A 76 8.00 -8.58 6.57
C GLY A 76 7.85 -7.25 5.84
N GLU A 77 7.10 -7.22 4.74
CA GLU A 77 6.86 -6.02 3.95
C GLU A 77 5.91 -5.03 4.65
N ILE A 78 4.80 -5.49 5.23
CA ILE A 78 3.87 -4.65 6.00
C ILE A 78 4.62 -3.99 7.17
N ARG A 79 5.47 -4.75 7.87
CA ARG A 79 6.23 -4.25 9.02
C ARG A 79 7.24 -3.15 8.67
N LYS A 80 7.66 -3.02 7.41
CA LYS A 80 8.54 -1.91 6.99
C LYS A 80 7.81 -0.56 7.03
N ILE A 81 6.49 -0.57 7.02
CA ILE A 81 5.66 0.64 7.16
C ILE A 81 5.67 1.04 8.63
N LYS A 82 6.40 2.12 8.96
CA LYS A 82 6.54 2.66 10.32
C LYS A 82 5.85 4.01 10.52
N ASN A 83 5.42 4.65 9.44
CA ASN A 83 4.87 6.00 9.47
C ASN A 83 3.38 6.01 9.80
N LEU A 84 2.95 5.14 10.71
CA LEU A 84 1.57 5.02 11.17
C LEU A 84 1.27 6.14 12.17
N ASP A 85 0.10 6.73 12.02
CA ASP A 85 -0.36 7.78 12.92
C ASP A 85 -1.89 7.79 12.95
N PRO A 86 -2.52 7.41 14.08
CA PRO A 86 -3.98 7.35 14.20
C PRO A 86 -4.65 8.73 14.16
N LEU A 87 -3.86 9.81 14.28
CA LEU A 87 -4.36 11.19 14.20
C LEU A 87 -4.31 11.74 12.77
N SER A 88 -3.59 11.08 11.87
CA SER A 88 -3.41 11.50 10.49
C SER A 88 -4.27 10.66 9.54
N ARG A 89 -4.84 11.29 8.53
CA ARG A 89 -5.59 10.59 7.48
C ARG A 89 -4.65 9.96 6.46
N ASP A 90 -5.06 8.83 5.91
CA ASP A 90 -4.33 8.15 4.84
C ASP A 90 -4.20 9.04 3.60
N ILE A 91 -3.07 8.91 2.91
CA ILE A 91 -2.74 9.75 1.76
C ILE A 91 -2.80 8.91 0.50
N VAL A 92 -3.54 9.39 -0.50
CA VAL A 92 -3.56 8.78 -1.83
C VAL A 92 -2.40 9.33 -2.64
N CYS A 93 -1.38 8.50 -2.89
CA CYS A 93 -0.27 8.86 -3.75
C CYS A 93 -0.54 8.35 -5.17
N TRP A 94 -0.43 9.26 -6.13
CA TRP A 94 -0.49 8.93 -7.55
C TRP A 94 0.93 8.74 -8.04
N ASN A 95 1.31 7.52 -8.45
CA ASN A 95 2.53 7.34 -9.21
C ASN A 95 2.26 7.72 -10.67
N TRP A 96 2.15 9.03 -10.91
CA TRP A 96 2.25 9.62 -12.25
C TRP A 96 3.70 9.99 -12.48
N ASP A 97 4.37 9.34 -13.43
CA ASP A 97 5.60 9.93 -13.96
C ASP A 97 5.17 11.12 -14.83
N ALA A 98 5.52 12.32 -14.37
CA ALA A 98 5.51 13.50 -15.21
C ALA A 98 6.69 13.39 -16.20
N LYS A 99 6.56 12.51 -17.21
CA LYS A 99 7.27 12.73 -18.47
C LYS A 99 6.53 13.84 -19.22
N GLY A 100 6.60 15.03 -18.66
CA GLY A 100 6.25 16.28 -19.31
C GLY A 100 7.28 16.58 -20.39
N GLU A 101 7.28 15.81 -21.48
CA GLU A 101 7.70 16.32 -22.77
C GLU A 101 6.46 16.97 -23.40
N PHE A 102 6.01 18.07 -22.81
CA PHE A 102 5.15 19.00 -23.53
C PHE A 102 6.05 19.76 -24.51
N SER A 103 6.24 19.19 -25.71
CA SER A 103 6.67 19.98 -26.85
C SER A 103 5.53 20.94 -27.18
N VAL A 104 5.51 22.10 -26.53
CA VAL A 104 4.74 23.24 -27.02
C VAL A 104 5.45 23.71 -28.28
N ALA A 105 5.00 23.21 -29.43
CA ALA A 105 5.27 23.87 -30.69
C ALA A 105 4.55 25.22 -30.65
N SER A 106 5.25 26.25 -30.18
CA SER A 106 4.84 27.62 -30.43
C SER A 106 5.05 27.86 -31.92
N VAL A 107 3.94 27.90 -32.67
CA VAL A 107 3.94 28.50 -33.99
C VAL A 107 4.21 30.00 -33.80
N VAL A 108 5.33 30.45 -34.36
CA VAL A 108 5.54 31.83 -34.81
C VAL A 108 5.89 31.77 -36.28
#